data_AF-A0A7J0FTA9-F1
#
_entry.id   AF-A0A7J0FTA9-F1
#
_cell.length_a   1.000
_cell.length_b   1.000
_cell.length_c   1.000
_cell.angle_alpha   90.00
_cell.angle_beta   90.00
_cell.angle_gamma   90.00
#
_symmetry.space_group_name_H-M   'P 1'
#
loop_
_entity.id
_entity.type
_entity.pdbx_description
1 polymer ?
#
loop_
_entity_poly.entity_id
_entity_poly.type
_entity_poly.pdbx_seq_one_letter_code
_entity_poly.pdbx_strand_id
1 'polypeptide(L)'
;MSTLELLSIEPLELKFPFELKKQISCSLQLANKTENHIAFKVKTTNPKKYCVRPNTGIVLPCSTCDVIVTMQAQKEAPPDMQCKDKFLLQSAVASPGATPKDITSEMFNKEAGHVVEEFKLKVIYVTPPQPPSPVAEGSEEGSSPKASMLDSGNLNTSEVASFSF
;
A
#
# COMPACT_ATOMS: atom_id res chain seq x y z
N MET A 1 -2.25 35.99 -2.31
CA MET A 1 -0.91 35.38 -2.45
C MET A 1 -1.10 33.87 -2.41
N SER A 2 -1.28 33.23 -3.56
CA SER A 2 -1.29 31.77 -3.66
C SER A 2 0.10 31.27 -3.27
N THR A 3 0.18 30.49 -2.21
CA THR A 3 1.40 29.76 -1.84
C THR A 3 1.85 28.95 -3.05
N LEU A 4 3.09 29.13 -3.51
CA LEU A 4 3.67 28.29 -4.56
C LEU A 4 3.82 26.88 -4.01
N GLU A 5 2.79 26.05 -4.23
CA GLU A 5 2.82 24.62 -3.90
C GLU A 5 3.85 23.95 -4.82
N LEU A 6 4.99 23.55 -4.26
CA LEU A 6 6.08 22.94 -5.02
C LEU A 6 5.77 21.46 -5.31
N LEU A 7 5.18 20.76 -4.34
CA LEU A 7 4.79 19.35 -4.47
C LEU A 7 3.39 19.13 -3.90
N SER A 8 2.57 18.42 -4.67
CA SER A 8 1.33 17.81 -4.19
C SER A 8 1.67 16.46 -3.55
N ILE A 9 1.14 16.19 -2.36
CA ILE A 9 1.55 15.04 -1.54
C ILE A 9 0.32 14.19 -1.20
N GLU A 10 0.38 12.89 -1.50
CA GLU A 10 -0.72 11.97 -1.21
C GLU A 10 -0.21 10.59 -0.76
N PRO A 11 -0.67 10.04 0.37
CA PRO A 11 -1.61 10.61 1.35
C PRO A 11 -0.92 11.56 2.35
N LEU A 12 -1.68 12.47 2.96
CA LEU A 12 -1.19 13.36 4.03
C LEU A 12 -1.04 12.67 5.41
N GLU A 13 -1.62 11.47 5.53
CA GLU A 13 -1.57 10.63 6.72
C GLU A 13 -1.01 9.26 6.34
N LEU A 14 0.07 8.87 7.02
CA LEU A 14 0.72 7.58 6.80
C LEU A 14 0.06 6.54 7.70
N LYS A 15 -0.76 5.68 7.11
CA LYS A 15 -1.49 4.63 7.82
C LYS A 15 -0.66 3.36 7.84
N PHE A 16 -0.41 2.84 9.03
CA PHE A 16 0.30 1.57 9.24
C PHE A 16 -0.66 0.55 9.86
N PRO A 17 -1.02 -0.53 9.17
CA PRO A 17 -1.73 -1.66 9.78
C PRO A 17 -0.82 -2.30 10.83
N PHE A 18 -1.02 -1.94 12.09
CA PHE A 18 -0.06 -2.28 13.14
C PHE A 18 -0.10 -3.77 13.47
N GLU A 19 1.05 -4.42 13.37
CA GLU A 19 1.26 -5.83 13.72
C GLU A 19 2.58 -5.98 14.48
N LEU A 20 2.55 -6.72 15.58
CA LEU A 20 3.75 -7.01 16.35
C LEU A 20 4.71 -7.89 15.57
N LYS A 21 6.01 -7.65 15.77
CA LYS A 21 7.11 -8.44 15.20
C LYS A 21 7.14 -8.46 13.66
N LYS A 22 6.40 -7.56 12.99
CA LYS A 22 6.38 -7.43 11.52
C LYS A 22 6.85 -6.05 11.08
N GLN A 23 7.59 -6.02 9.97
CA GLN A 23 7.81 -4.77 9.25
C GLN A 23 6.56 -4.43 8.44
N ILE A 24 6.20 -3.14 8.43
CA ILE A 24 5.00 -2.66 7.76
C ILE A 24 5.39 -1.45 6.92
N SER A 25 4.97 -1.43 5.66
CA SER A 25 5.30 -0.33 4.74
C SER A 25 4.06 0.36 4.22
N CYS A 26 4.18 1.66 3.97
CA CYS A 26 3.21 2.42 3.19
C CYS A 26 3.95 3.27 2.15
N SER A 27 3.25 3.68 1.10
CA SER A 27 3.74 4.59 0.07
C SER A 27 3.16 5.98 0.23
N LEU A 28 3.97 6.96 -0.14
CA LEU A 28 3.62 8.37 -0.29
C LEU A 28 4.02 8.80 -1.70
N GLN A 29 3.12 9.40 -2.45
CA GLN A 29 3.42 9.95 -3.76
C GLN A 29 3.67 11.46 -3.66
N LEU A 30 4.77 11.89 -4.25
CA LEU A 30 5.13 13.30 -4.45
C LEU A 30 4.89 13.64 -5.92
N ALA A 31 3.99 14.57 -6.20
CA ALA A 31 3.67 15.01 -7.55
C ALA A 31 4.15 16.46 -7.77
N ASN A 32 5.07 16.63 -8.71
CA ASN A 32 5.53 17.95 -9.14
C ASN A 32 4.68 18.41 -10.34
N LYS A 33 3.84 19.42 -10.11
CA LYS A 33 3.00 20.03 -11.16
C LYS A 33 3.65 21.26 -11.80
N THR A 34 4.89 21.56 -11.42
CA THR A 34 5.65 22.72 -11.90
C THR A 34 6.60 22.34 -13.04
N GLU A 35 7.11 23.36 -13.74
CA GLU A 35 8.15 23.20 -14.77
C GLU A 35 9.58 23.15 -14.18
N ASN A 36 9.72 23.27 -12.86
CA ASN A 36 11.02 23.29 -12.18
C ASN A 36 11.40 21.90 -11.64
N HIS A 37 12.70 21.68 -11.43
CA HIS A 37 13.16 20.52 -10.67
C HIS A 37 12.95 20.80 -9.19
N ILE A 38 12.37 19.87 -8.45
CA ILE A 38 12.08 20.07 -7.03
C ILE A 38 12.89 19.07 -6.20
N ALA A 39 13.79 19.57 -5.36
CA ALA A 39 14.46 18.75 -4.37
C ALA A 39 13.51 18.51 -3.19
N PHE A 40 13.54 17.29 -2.65
CA PHE A 40 12.83 16.95 -1.43
C PHE A 40 13.73 16.26 -0.41
N LYS A 41 13.36 16.38 0.86
CA LYS A 41 14.00 15.72 1.99
C LYS A 41 12.97 15.31 3.02
N VAL A 42 13.00 14.04 3.43
CA VAL A 42 12.13 13.47 4.46
C VAL A 42 12.89 13.37 5.78
N LYS A 43 12.32 13.96 6.84
CA LYS A 43 12.79 13.84 8.23
C LYS A 43 11.71 13.18 9.08
N THR A 44 12.09 12.57 10.19
CA THR A 44 11.17 11.94 11.14
C THR A 44 11.57 12.21 12.57
N THR A 45 10.61 12.23 13.48
CA THR A 45 10.86 12.31 14.93
C THR A 45 11.45 11.03 15.51
N ASN A 46 11.41 9.90 14.79
CA ASN A 46 11.86 8.60 15.28
C ASN A 46 12.67 7.79 14.23
N PRO A 47 13.91 8.23 13.90
CA PRO A 47 14.69 7.67 12.79
C PRO A 47 15.12 6.21 13.00
N LYS A 48 15.13 5.70 14.25
CA LYS A 48 15.44 4.29 14.52
C LYS A 48 14.27 3.36 14.16
N LYS A 49 13.04 3.88 14.21
CA LYS A 49 11.82 3.12 13.98
C LYS A 49 11.41 3.05 12.51
N TYR A 50 11.89 3.98 11.69
CA TYR A 50 11.46 4.09 10.29
C TYR A 50 12.64 4.07 9.33
N CYS A 51 12.48 3.34 8.23
CA CYS A 51 13.32 3.44 7.05
C CYS A 51 12.52 4.16 5.96
N VAL A 52 13.12 5.14 5.30
CA VAL A 52 12.48 5.90 4.21
C VAL A 52 13.31 5.75 2.95
N ARG A 53 12.67 5.40 1.83
CA ARG A 53 13.34 5.21 0.54
C ARG A 53 12.50 5.75 -0.62
N PRO A 54 13.03 6.67 -1.43
CA PRO A 54 14.19 7.55 -1.13
C PRO A 54 13.89 8.49 0.05
N ASN A 55 14.89 8.83 0.88
CA ASN A 55 14.73 9.84 1.93
C ASN A 55 15.00 11.28 1.44
N THR A 56 15.69 11.40 0.31
CA THR A 56 16.10 12.65 -0.32
C THR A 56 16.16 12.38 -1.82
N GLY A 57 15.74 13.33 -2.64
CA GLY A 57 15.76 13.15 -4.09
C GLY A 57 15.29 14.38 -4.85
N ILE A 58 15.24 14.25 -6.18
CA ILE A 58 14.71 15.26 -7.09
C ILE A 58 13.46 14.69 -7.75
N VAL A 59 12.37 15.44 -7.73
CA VAL A 59 11.19 15.18 -8.56
C VAL A 59 11.33 16.06 -9.81
N LEU A 60 11.30 15.43 -10.98
CA LEU A 60 11.44 16.12 -12.25
C LEU A 60 10.21 16.98 -12.54
N PRO A 61 10.31 17.98 -13.43
CA PRO A 61 9.17 18.74 -13.92
C PRO A 61 8.04 17.82 -14.39
N CYS A 62 6.80 18.16 -14.03
CA CYS A 62 5.59 17.43 -14.45
C CYS A 62 5.63 15.90 -14.19
N SER A 63 6.35 15.46 -13.15
CA SER A 63 6.52 14.04 -12.83
C SER A 63 6.09 13.71 -11.40
N THR A 64 6.04 12.41 -11.10
CA THR A 64 5.79 11.90 -9.75
C THR A 64 6.98 11.12 -9.22
N CYS A 65 7.05 10.96 -7.90
CA CYS A 65 8.03 10.15 -7.20
C CYS A 65 7.35 9.44 -6.03
N ASP A 66 7.50 8.12 -5.95
CA ASP A 66 6.98 7.34 -4.83
C ASP A 66 8.06 7.17 -3.75
N VAL A 67 7.69 7.53 -2.53
CA VAL A 67 8.48 7.37 -1.31
C VAL A 67 7.87 6.26 -0.47
N ILE A 68 8.66 5.23 -0.20
CA ILE A 68 8.26 4.12 0.67
C ILE A 68 8.75 4.39 2.08
N VAL A 69 7.83 4.31 3.04
CA VAL A 69 8.12 4.42 4.47
C VAL A 69 7.86 3.06 5.12
N THR A 70 8.92 2.43 5.63
CA THR A 70 8.85 1.14 6.31
C THR A 70 9.07 1.33 7.80
N MET A 71 8.06 0.98 8.60
CA MET A 71 8.17 0.86 10.04
C MET A 71 8.85 -0.47 10.40
N GLN A 72 9.86 -0.39 11.27
CA GLN A 72 10.55 -1.57 11.80
C GLN A 72 9.63 -2.40 12.69
N ALA A 73 9.92 -3.70 12.81
CA ALA A 73 9.18 -4.61 13.67
C ALA A 73 9.16 -4.14 15.13
N GLN A 74 7.96 -3.89 15.67
CA GLN A 74 7.77 -3.46 17.05
C GLN A 74 7.63 -4.70 17.95
N LYS A 75 8.29 -4.68 19.12
CA LYS A 75 8.23 -5.78 20.10
C LYS A 75 6.98 -5.72 20.99
N GLU A 76 6.51 -4.51 21.27
CA GLU A 76 5.42 -4.21 22.17
C GLU A 76 4.40 -3.31 21.48
N ALA A 77 3.14 -3.43 21.88
CA ALA A 77 2.08 -2.60 21.37
C ALA A 77 2.09 -1.25 22.11
N PRO A 78 1.94 -0.11 21.41
CA PRO A 78 1.83 1.18 22.07
C PRO A 78 0.52 1.27 22.86
N PRO A 79 0.49 2.02 23.97
CA PRO A 79 -0.74 2.31 24.70
C PRO A 79 -1.81 2.89 23.77
N ASP A 80 -3.03 2.40 23.90
CA ASP A 80 -4.21 2.82 23.13
C ASP A 80 -4.06 2.73 21.60
N MET A 81 -3.08 1.96 21.10
CA MET A 81 -2.73 1.88 19.67
C MET A 81 -2.47 3.26 19.04
N GLN A 82 -1.92 4.22 19.79
CA GLN A 82 -1.62 5.56 19.29
C GLN A 82 -0.17 5.70 18.84
N CYS A 83 0.04 6.40 17.73
CA CYS A 83 1.36 6.83 17.26
C CYS A 83 1.51 8.34 17.43
N LYS A 84 2.60 8.78 18.08
CA LYS A 84 2.94 10.20 18.22
C LYS A 84 4.01 10.67 17.22
N ASP A 85 4.52 9.73 16.42
CA ASP A 85 5.58 10.00 15.46
C ASP A 85 5.06 10.87 14.31
N LYS A 86 5.94 11.74 13.81
CA LYS A 86 5.64 12.66 12.72
C LYS A 86 6.76 12.62 11.69
N PHE A 87 6.37 12.83 10.44
CA PHE A 87 7.32 13.08 9.36
C PHE A 87 7.23 14.53 8.91
N LEU A 88 8.37 15.06 8.49
CA LEU A 88 8.49 16.38 7.89
C LEU A 88 9.09 16.18 6.51
N LEU A 89 8.31 16.45 5.46
CA LEU A 89 8.80 16.59 4.10
C LEU A 89 9.16 18.06 3.88
N GLN A 90 10.39 18.33 3.48
CA GLN A 90 10.80 19.65 3.00
C GLN A 90 10.99 19.57 1.48
N SER A 91 10.56 20.60 0.76
CA SER A 91 10.76 20.73 -0.68
C SER A 91 11.33 22.11 -1.02
N ALA A 92 12.18 22.17 -2.04
CA ALA A 92 12.78 23.41 -2.51
C ALA A 92 13.04 23.32 -4.02
N VAL A 93 13.00 24.48 -4.70
CA VAL A 93 13.37 24.55 -6.12
C VAL A 93 14.85 24.23 -6.27
N ALA A 94 15.17 23.30 -7.16
CA ALA A 94 16.53 22.89 -7.51
C ALA A 94 16.94 23.46 -8.87
N SER A 95 18.24 23.51 -9.11
CA SER A 95 18.77 23.89 -10.42
C SER A 95 18.34 22.89 -11.50
N PRO A 96 18.15 23.34 -12.76
CA PRO A 96 17.90 22.43 -13.87
C PRO A 96 19.03 21.41 -14.00
N GLY A 97 18.68 20.13 -14.15
CA GLY A 97 19.65 19.04 -14.25
C GLY A 97 20.30 18.64 -12.91
N ALA A 98 19.85 19.18 -11.78
CA ALA A 98 20.28 18.74 -10.46
C ALA A 98 20.04 17.25 -10.27
N THR A 99 21.01 16.58 -9.65
CA THR A 99 20.94 15.18 -9.27
C THR A 99 20.79 15.05 -7.75
N PRO A 100 20.43 13.87 -7.23
CA PRO A 100 20.38 13.66 -5.78
C PRO A 100 21.69 13.93 -5.03
N LYS A 101 22.84 13.94 -5.73
CA LYS A 101 24.15 14.25 -5.16
C LYS A 101 24.38 15.75 -4.92
N ASP A 102 23.65 16.59 -5.65
CA ASP A 102 23.75 18.05 -5.59
C ASP A 102 22.89 18.63 -4.46
N ILE A 103 22.07 17.78 -3.81
CA ILE A 103 21.17 18.20 -2.74
C ILE A 103 21.98 18.51 -1.48
N THR A 104 22.03 19.79 -1.10
CA THR A 104 22.69 20.25 0.12
C THR A 104 21.67 20.64 1.19
N SER A 105 22.11 20.74 2.44
CA SER A 105 21.24 21.23 3.53
C SER A 105 20.88 22.71 3.38
N GLU A 106 21.70 23.50 2.67
CA GLU A 106 21.48 24.92 2.41
C GLU A 106 20.22 25.15 1.56
N MET A 107 19.94 24.27 0.58
CA MET A 107 18.73 24.36 -0.26
C MET A 107 17.42 24.37 0.53
N PHE A 108 17.42 23.81 1.76
CA PHE A 108 16.25 23.75 2.65
C PHE A 108 16.30 24.79 3.77
N ASN A 109 17.17 25.79 3.67
CA ASN A 109 17.30 26.89 4.62
C ASN A 109 16.47 28.09 4.12
N LYS A 110 15.43 28.47 4.89
CA LYS A 110 14.53 29.59 4.55
C LYS A 110 15.22 30.94 4.74
N GLU A 111 16.13 31.01 5.71
CA GLU A 111 16.89 32.22 6.07
C GLU A 111 17.92 32.59 4.99
N ALA A 112 18.32 31.64 4.14
CA ALA A 112 19.16 31.87 2.96
C ALA A 112 18.38 32.45 1.75
N GLY A 113 17.08 32.73 1.90
CA GLY A 113 16.24 33.31 0.84
C GLY A 113 15.68 32.29 -0.15
N HIS A 114 15.84 30.99 0.12
CA HIS A 114 15.25 29.92 -0.69
C HIS A 114 13.75 29.79 -0.45
N VAL A 115 13.01 29.46 -1.53
CA VAL A 115 11.60 29.06 -1.42
C VAL A 115 11.56 27.61 -0.96
N VAL A 116 11.33 27.43 0.35
CA VAL A 116 11.25 26.12 0.99
C VAL A 116 9.85 25.89 1.53
N GLU A 117 9.23 24.80 1.10
CA GLU A 117 7.94 24.34 1.58
C GLU A 117 8.11 23.17 2.55
N GLU A 118 7.25 23.10 3.56
CA GLU A 118 7.35 22.12 4.64
C GLU A 118 5.99 21.50 4.93
N PHE A 119 5.91 20.18 4.79
CA PHE A 119 4.70 19.41 5.02
C PHE A 119 4.88 18.43 6.17
N LYS A 120 3.97 18.49 7.14
CA LYS A 120 3.96 17.61 8.31
C LYS A 120 2.97 16.47 8.08
N LEU A 121 3.48 15.25 7.99
CA LEU A 121 2.68 14.03 7.86
C LEU A 121 2.53 13.40 9.24
N LYS A 122 1.31 12.94 9.54
CA LYS A 122 1.01 12.20 10.78
C LYS A 122 1.10 10.70 10.51
N VAL A 123 1.58 9.96 11.50
CA VAL A 123 1.53 8.50 11.49
C VAL A 123 0.29 8.05 12.25
N ILE A 124 -0.49 7.15 11.66
CA ILE A 124 -1.70 6.60 12.26
C ILE A 124 -1.61 5.08 12.25
N TYR A 125 -1.87 4.45 13.38
CA TYR A 125 -2.07 3.00 13.43
C TYR A 125 -3.50 2.65 13.10
N VAL A 126 -3.64 1.67 12.22
CA VAL A 126 -4.93 1.11 11.84
C VAL A 126 -4.93 -0.38 12.10
N THR A 127 -6.12 -0.96 12.27
CA THR A 127 -6.27 -2.40 12.39
C THR A 127 -5.88 -3.06 11.07
N PRO A 128 -5.11 -4.17 11.08
CA PRO A 128 -4.84 -4.95 9.88
C PRO A 128 -6.15 -5.41 9.22
N PRO A 129 -6.24 -5.45 7.88
CA PRO A 129 -7.42 -5.96 7.19
C PRO A 129 -7.65 -7.42 7.59
N GLN A 130 -8.87 -7.75 8.01
CA GLN A 130 -9.26 -9.14 8.28
C GLN A 130 -9.36 -9.91 6.96
N PRO A 131 -8.91 -11.17 6.90
CA PRO A 131 -9.20 -12.03 5.75
C PRO A 131 -10.72 -12.20 5.60
N PRO A 132 -11.24 -12.33 4.36
CA PRO A 132 -12.66 -12.59 4.15
C PRO A 132 -13.05 -13.88 4.90
N SER A 133 -14.12 -13.82 5.70
CA SER A 133 -14.61 -14.98 6.44
C SER A 133 -14.95 -16.11 5.44
N PRO A 134 -14.56 -17.37 5.72
CA PRO A 134 -14.89 -18.47 4.82
C PRO A 134 -16.42 -18.55 4.68
N VAL A 135 -16.90 -18.39 3.45
CA VAL A 135 -18.30 -18.62 3.11
C VAL A 135 -18.56 -20.10 3.39
N ALA A 136 -19.53 -20.41 4.25
CA ALA A 136 -19.95 -21.78 4.46
C ALA A 136 -20.45 -22.32 3.11
N GLU A 137 -19.74 -23.29 2.53
CA GLU A 137 -20.28 -24.08 1.42
C GLU A 137 -21.53 -24.79 1.95
N GLY A 138 -22.70 -24.29 1.55
CA GLY A 138 -23.96 -24.96 1.78
C GLY A 138 -23.91 -26.31 1.07
N SER A 139 -23.89 -27.39 1.84
CA SER A 139 -24.11 -28.72 1.33
C SER A 139 -25.58 -28.81 0.90
N GLU A 140 -25.85 -28.51 -0.37
CA GLU A 140 -27.12 -28.85 -1.01
C GLU A 140 -27.10 -30.35 -1.36
N GLU A 141 -27.28 -31.23 -0.37
CA GLU A 141 -27.64 -32.62 -0.65
C GLU A 141 -29.16 -32.68 -0.85
N GLY A 142 -29.56 -32.48 -2.11
CA GLY A 142 -30.92 -32.58 -2.58
C GLY A 142 -31.53 -33.94 -2.26
N SER A 143 -32.62 -33.91 -1.49
CA SER A 143 -33.54 -35.02 -1.28
C SER A 143 -34.02 -35.58 -2.63
N SER A 144 -33.81 -36.87 -2.87
CA SER A 144 -34.46 -37.61 -3.96
C SER A 144 -35.38 -38.70 -3.41
N PRO A 145 -36.64 -38.80 -3.88
CA PRO A 145 -37.63 -39.74 -3.38
C PRO A 145 -37.46 -41.12 -4.03
N LYS A 146 -37.52 -42.19 -3.23
CA LYS A 146 -37.43 -43.57 -3.73
C LYS A 146 -38.82 -44.08 -4.10
N ALA A 147 -39.11 -44.14 -5.40
CA ALA A 147 -40.30 -44.78 -5.96
C ALA A 147 -40.18 -46.32 -5.89
N SER A 148 -41.27 -46.95 -5.48
CA SER A 148 -41.51 -48.39 -5.41
C SER A 148 -41.79 -49.01 -6.78
N MET A 149 -41.24 -50.19 -7.09
CA MET A 149 -41.85 -51.15 -8.03
C MET A 149 -41.51 -52.59 -7.61
N LEU A 150 -42.56 -53.40 -7.48
CA LEU A 150 -42.55 -54.85 -7.32
C LEU A 150 -42.72 -55.53 -8.69
N ASP A 151 -42.20 -56.75 -8.74
CA ASP A 151 -42.65 -57.92 -9.51
C ASP A 151 -41.99 -58.27 -10.86
N SER A 152 -41.06 -59.22 -10.74
CA SER A 152 -40.99 -60.53 -11.42
C SER A 152 -41.50 -60.64 -12.86
N GLY A 153 -40.55 -60.66 -13.80
CA GLY A 153 -40.79 -61.11 -15.17
C GLY A 153 -40.78 -62.64 -15.30
N ASN A 154 -41.64 -63.17 -16.18
CA ASN A 154 -41.44 -64.48 -16.78
C ASN A 154 -41.97 -64.54 -18.21
N LEU A 155 -41.32 -65.43 -18.98
CA LEU A 155 -41.66 -66.01 -20.29
C LEU A 155 -41.17 -65.29 -21.56
N ASN A 156 -40.01 -65.80 -22.01
CA ASN A 156 -39.88 -66.68 -23.18
C ASN A 156 -39.37 -66.16 -24.54
N THR A 157 -38.49 -67.03 -25.08
CA THR A 157 -38.30 -67.48 -26.47
C THR A 157 -37.28 -66.80 -27.39
N SER A 158 -36.17 -67.54 -27.54
CA SER A 158 -35.49 -68.00 -28.77
C SER A 158 -34.81 -66.99 -29.72
N GLU A 159 -33.48 -66.99 -29.60
CA GLU A 159 -32.50 -67.42 -30.62
C GLU A 159 -32.74 -67.06 -32.10
N VAL A 160 -31.83 -66.25 -32.66
CA VAL A 160 -31.34 -66.39 -34.04
C VAL A 160 -29.88 -65.95 -34.11
N ALA A 161 -29.10 -66.73 -34.85
CA ALA A 161 -27.65 -66.77 -34.87
C ALA A 161 -27.01 -65.93 -35.98
N SER A 162 -25.69 -65.70 -35.80
CA SER A 162 -24.66 -65.44 -36.84
C SER A 162 -24.72 -64.05 -37.53
N PHE A 163 -23.64 -63.40 -37.99
CA PHE A 163 -22.32 -63.83 -38.47
C PHE A 163 -21.24 -62.76 -38.23
N SER A 164 -20.00 -63.23 -38.34
CA SER A 164 -18.66 -62.61 -38.32
C SER A 164 -18.42 -61.37 -39.20
N PHE A 165 -17.40 -60.56 -38.86
CA PHE A 165 -16.02 -60.68 -39.38
C PHE A 165 -15.03 -60.32 -38.27
#